data_AF-A0A2N0NUH4-F1
#
_entry.id   AF-A0A2N0NUH4-F1
#
_cell.length_a   1.000
_cell.length_b   1.000
_cell.length_c   1.000
_cell.angle_alpha   90.00
_cell.angle_beta   90.00
_cell.angle_gamma   90.00
#
_symmetry.space_group_name_H-M   'P 1'
#
loop_
_entity.id
_entity.type
_entity.pdbx_description
1 polymer ?
#
loop_
_entity_poly.entity_id
_entity_poly.type
_entity_poly.pdbx_seq_one_letter_code
_entity_poly.pdbx_strand_id
1 'polypeptide(L)'
;MSDPLSHNLFKEYPPTELHHQEVECLIACYEKGLEQIKAVYQQEVLEIECRNARGRRKTEVVRTRVKDFNQKKSKNKTGIKSSQQASGSSNQADNLESPYIPESQNNLVKVPKKKHKQTTPEEEKILEELLVYKEELPDSAINEILSRLSSNWNKAKVKAAWKYRKSKVSE
;
A
#
# COMPACT_ATOMS: atom_id res chain seq x y z
N MET A 1 -6.23 -14.25 -34.89
CA MET A 1 -6.15 -15.59 -34.28
C MET A 1 -7.43 -16.34 -34.61
N SER A 2 -7.34 -17.65 -34.83
CA SER A 2 -8.52 -18.52 -34.90
C SER A 2 -9.26 -18.51 -33.56
N ASP A 3 -10.58 -18.71 -33.58
CA ASP A 3 -11.36 -18.84 -32.35
C ASP A 3 -10.85 -20.05 -31.53
N PRO A 4 -10.33 -19.85 -30.32
CA PRO A 4 -9.77 -20.93 -29.50
C PRO A 4 -10.83 -21.96 -29.07
N LEU A 5 -12.10 -21.59 -28.98
CA LEU A 5 -13.19 -22.50 -28.61
C LEU A 5 -13.60 -23.41 -29.77
N SER A 6 -13.24 -23.07 -31.01
CA SER A 6 -13.54 -23.87 -32.20
C SER A 6 -12.71 -25.16 -32.32
N HIS A 7 -11.75 -25.38 -31.42
CA HIS A 7 -10.86 -26.54 -31.43
C HIS A 7 -11.62 -27.84 -31.11
N ASN A 8 -11.28 -28.93 -31.81
CA ASN A 8 -12.00 -30.21 -31.68
C ASN A 8 -12.02 -30.76 -30.24
N LEU A 9 -10.98 -30.49 -29.45
CA LEU A 9 -10.94 -30.86 -28.02
C LEU A 9 -12.12 -30.30 -27.22
N PHE A 10 -12.54 -29.06 -27.49
CA PHE A 10 -13.65 -28.41 -26.78
C PHE A 10 -15.02 -28.75 -27.37
N LYS A 11 -15.06 -29.37 -28.55
CA LYS A 11 -16.29 -29.89 -29.15
C LYS A 11 -16.67 -31.26 -28.58
N GLU A 12 -15.67 -32.11 -28.35
CA GLU A 12 -15.87 -33.45 -27.77
C GLU A 12 -16.19 -33.36 -26.28
N TYR A 13 -15.58 -32.42 -25.57
CA TYR A 13 -15.80 -32.16 -24.15
C TYR A 13 -16.03 -30.66 -23.92
N PRO A 14 -17.30 -30.20 -23.90
CA PRO A 14 -17.60 -28.80 -23.65
C PRO A 14 -17.16 -28.44 -22.22
N PRO A 15 -16.27 -27.45 -22.05
CA PRO A 15 -15.80 -27.07 -20.73
C PRO A 15 -16.90 -26.35 -19.94
N THR A 16 -17.19 -26.83 -18.73
CA THR A 16 -18.23 -26.28 -17.85
C THR A 16 -17.87 -24.90 -17.28
N GLU A 17 -16.58 -24.66 -17.06
CA GLU A 17 -16.07 -23.48 -16.35
C GLU A 17 -15.43 -22.44 -17.27
N LEU A 18 -15.43 -22.66 -18.59
CA LEU A 18 -14.68 -21.80 -19.52
C LEU A 18 -15.67 -21.04 -20.41
N HIS A 19 -16.01 -19.82 -19.97
CA HIS A 19 -16.95 -18.96 -20.67
C HIS A 19 -16.25 -18.13 -21.76
N HIS A 20 -16.98 -17.81 -22.83
CA HIS A 20 -16.45 -16.97 -23.93
C HIS A 20 -15.84 -15.66 -23.42
N GLN A 21 -16.50 -15.02 -22.46
CA GLN A 21 -16.05 -13.76 -21.88
C GLN A 21 -14.73 -13.89 -21.10
N GLU A 22 -14.49 -15.03 -20.46
CA GLU A 22 -13.23 -15.28 -19.74
C GLU A 22 -12.09 -15.50 -20.72
N VAL A 23 -12.36 -16.20 -21.83
CA VAL A 23 -11.40 -16.38 -22.92
C VAL A 23 -11.02 -15.05 -23.55
N GLU A 24 -12.01 -14.20 -23.86
CA GLU A 24 -11.75 -12.85 -24.37
C GLU A 24 -10.93 -12.02 -23.39
N CYS A 25 -11.26 -12.08 -22.09
CA CYS A 25 -10.47 -11.42 -21.05
C CYS A 25 -9.02 -11.90 -21.07
N LEU A 26 -8.80 -13.21 -21.18
CA LEU A 26 -7.48 -13.82 -21.17
C LEU A 26 -6.65 -13.41 -22.41
N ILE A 27 -7.28 -13.38 -23.59
CA ILE A 27 -6.64 -12.91 -24.82
C ILE A 27 -6.26 -11.43 -24.68
N ALA A 28 -7.18 -10.60 -24.17
CA ALA A 28 -6.94 -9.17 -23.98
C ALA A 28 -5.85 -8.87 -22.93
N CYS A 29 -5.59 -9.77 -21.98
CA CYS A 29 -4.53 -9.61 -20.99
C CYS A 29 -3.14 -9.51 -21.62
N TYR A 30 -2.89 -10.17 -22.76
CA TYR A 30 -1.57 -10.14 -23.39
C TYR A 30 -1.19 -8.75 -23.89
N GLU A 31 -2.08 -8.11 -24.65
CA GLU A 31 -1.84 -6.75 -25.16
C GLU A 31 -1.69 -5.74 -24.02
N LYS A 32 -2.55 -5.82 -22.99
CA LYS A 32 -2.44 -4.98 -21.79
C LYS A 32 -1.11 -5.21 -21.06
N GLY A 33 -0.65 -6.45 -20.98
CA GLY A 33 0.64 -6.80 -20.40
C GLY A 33 1.82 -6.23 -21.20
N LEU A 34 1.74 -6.25 -22.54
CA LEU A 34 2.74 -5.63 -23.41
C LEU A 34 2.79 -4.11 -23.25
N GLU A 35 1.64 -3.44 -23.18
CA GLU A 35 1.60 -2.01 -22.89
C GLU A 35 2.23 -1.69 -21.52
N GLN A 36 1.89 -2.49 -20.51
CA GLN A 36 2.42 -2.32 -19.16
C GLN A 36 3.94 -2.51 -19.12
N ILE A 37 4.49 -3.53 -19.79
CA ILE A 37 5.93 -3.78 -19.76
C ILE A 37 6.71 -2.72 -20.53
N LYS A 38 6.16 -2.21 -21.65
CA LYS A 38 6.75 -1.09 -22.41
C LYS A 38 6.78 0.19 -21.57
N ALA A 39 5.69 0.51 -20.87
CA ALA A 39 5.63 1.66 -19.98
C ALA A 39 6.64 1.54 -18.82
N VAL A 40 6.79 0.35 -18.24
CA VAL A 40 7.82 0.09 -17.20
C VAL A 40 9.22 0.32 -17.75
N TYR A 41 9.53 -0.16 -18.95
CA TYR A 41 10.83 0.01 -19.59
C TYR A 41 11.16 1.49 -19.86
N GLN A 42 10.20 2.26 -20.38
CA GLN A 42 10.36 3.69 -20.62
C GLN A 42 10.59 4.49 -19.34
N GLN A 43 9.92 4.11 -18.24
CA GLN A 43 10.05 4.77 -16.94
C GLN A 43 11.33 4.40 -16.18
N GLU A 44 11.70 3.12 -16.17
CA GLU A 44 12.74 2.60 -15.26
C GLU A 44 14.09 2.33 -15.94
N VAL A 45 14.12 2.12 -17.26
CA VAL A 45 15.36 1.86 -18.00
C VAL A 45 15.78 3.06 -18.83
N LEU A 46 14.84 3.64 -19.58
CA LEU A 46 15.15 4.80 -20.43
C LEU A 46 15.00 6.14 -19.69
N GLU A 47 14.29 6.17 -18.57
CA GLU A 47 14.02 7.37 -17.76
C GLU A 47 13.39 8.53 -18.56
N ILE A 48 12.68 8.23 -19.65
CA ILE A 48 12.03 9.22 -20.54
C ILE A 48 10.73 9.73 -19.91
N GLU A 49 10.01 8.84 -19.21
CA GLU A 49 8.77 9.15 -18.53
C GLU A 49 8.93 9.16 -17.01
N CYS A 50 8.11 9.96 -16.33
CA CYS A 50 8.07 9.97 -14.86
C CYS A 50 7.65 8.61 -14.30
N ARG A 51 8.43 8.11 -13.33
CA ARG A 51 8.19 6.82 -12.67
C ARG A 51 6.84 6.78 -11.97
N ASN A 52 5.94 5.91 -12.45
CA ASN A 52 4.66 5.67 -11.78
C ASN A 52 4.79 4.60 -10.69
N ALA A 53 4.73 5.04 -9.43
CA ALA A 53 4.79 4.17 -8.25
C ALA A 53 3.42 3.62 -7.79
N ARG A 54 2.31 4.06 -8.41
CA ARG A 54 0.95 3.69 -7.98
C ARG A 54 0.67 2.23 -8.30
N GLY A 55 0.05 1.50 -7.38
CA GLY A 55 -0.36 0.10 -7.59
C GLY A 55 0.76 -0.95 -7.47
N ARG A 56 2.03 -0.60 -7.65
CA ARG A 56 3.17 -1.55 -7.56
C ARG A 56 3.35 -2.24 -6.20
N ARG A 57 2.73 -1.71 -5.13
CA ARG A 57 2.68 -2.33 -3.78
C ARG A 57 1.33 -2.93 -3.42
N LYS A 58 0.31 -2.78 -4.28
CA LYS A 58 -1.04 -3.26 -4.00
C LYS A 58 -1.10 -4.74 -4.37
N THR A 59 -0.86 -5.60 -3.40
CA THR A 59 -1.17 -7.02 -3.53
C THR A 59 -2.68 -7.18 -3.40
N GLU A 60 -3.36 -7.70 -4.43
CA GLU A 60 -4.80 -8.00 -4.36
C GLU A 60 -5.09 -9.20 -3.46
N VAL A 61 -4.05 -9.95 -3.11
CA VAL A 61 -4.12 -11.07 -2.17
C VAL A 61 -4.07 -10.58 -0.73
N VAL A 62 -5.06 -10.98 0.07
CA VAL A 62 -5.09 -10.74 1.51
C VAL A 62 -3.90 -11.45 2.16
N ARG A 63 -2.91 -10.67 2.60
CA ARG A 63 -1.75 -11.21 3.31
C ARG A 63 -2.13 -11.57 4.74
N THR A 64 -2.27 -12.86 5.02
CA THR A 64 -2.40 -13.37 6.38
C THR A 64 -1.10 -13.19 7.16
N ARG A 65 -1.21 -12.72 8.40
CA ARG A 65 -0.10 -12.57 9.35
C ARG A 65 -0.24 -13.64 10.43
N VAL A 66 0.89 -14.02 11.05
CA VAL A 66 0.93 -15.03 12.14
C VAL A 66 -0.06 -14.69 13.27
N LYS A 67 -0.26 -13.40 13.57
CA LYS A 67 -1.22 -12.91 14.58
C LYS A 67 -2.69 -13.21 14.26
N ASP A 68 -3.04 -13.41 12.99
CA ASP A 68 -4.41 -13.70 12.56
C ASP A 68 -4.83 -15.14 12.93
N PHE A 69 -3.85 -16.03 13.18
CA PHE A 69 -4.08 -17.39 13.66
C PHE A 69 -4.34 -17.45 15.18
N ASN A 70 -3.84 -16.48 15.96
CA ASN A 70 -3.99 -16.49 17.42
C ASN A 70 -5.40 -16.14 17.90
N GLN A 71 -6.21 -15.44 17.09
CA GLN A 71 -7.61 -15.13 17.44
C GLN A 71 -8.56 -16.32 17.30
N LYS A 72 -8.20 -17.38 16.56
CA LYS A 72 -9.07 -18.55 16.35
C LYS A 72 -9.03 -19.56 17.51
N LYS A 73 -8.05 -19.50 18.42
CA LYS A 73 -7.95 -20.46 19.55
C LYS A 73 -8.89 -20.16 20.72
N SER A 74 -9.43 -18.94 20.86
CA SER A 74 -10.29 -18.58 22.00
C SER A 74 -11.80 -18.80 21.78
N LYS A 75 -12.25 -19.01 20.53
CA LYS A 75 -13.70 -19.16 20.22
C LYS A 75 -14.22 -20.60 20.21
N ASN A 76 -13.36 -21.62 20.28
CA ASN A 76 -13.78 -23.03 20.21
C ASN A 76 -14.08 -23.67 21.58
N LYS A 77 -14.28 -22.86 22.64
CA LYS A 77 -14.60 -23.35 23.99
C LYS A 77 -15.99 -22.95 24.47
N THR A 78 -17.02 -23.01 23.64
CA THR A 78 -18.40 -23.05 24.16
C THR A 78 -19.34 -23.61 23.11
N GLY A 79 -20.00 -24.74 23.40
CA GLY A 79 -21.06 -25.27 22.54
C GLY A 79 -21.21 -26.78 22.47
N ILE A 80 -20.91 -27.54 23.53
CA ILE A 80 -21.46 -28.90 23.69
C ILE A 80 -22.48 -28.85 24.83
N LYS A 81 -23.76 -28.62 24.51
CA LYS A 81 -24.91 -29.07 25.32
C LYS A 81 -26.10 -29.37 24.41
N SER A 82 -26.64 -30.56 24.64
CA SER A 82 -27.74 -31.28 23.99
C SER A 82 -29.12 -30.68 24.30
N SER A 83 -30.09 -30.81 23.38
CA SER A 83 -31.50 -31.12 23.70
C SER A 83 -32.24 -31.67 22.48
N GLN A 84 -33.19 -32.58 22.73
CA GLN A 84 -33.84 -33.54 21.82
C GLN A 84 -35.17 -33.03 21.21
N GLN A 85 -35.56 -33.64 20.07
CA GLN A 85 -36.92 -33.95 19.55
C GLN A 85 -37.86 -32.77 19.17
N ALA A 86 -38.74 -32.78 18.14
CA ALA A 86 -39.41 -33.84 17.39
C ALA A 86 -39.93 -33.37 15.98
N SER A 87 -40.05 -34.34 15.05
CA SER A 87 -41.00 -34.56 13.93
C SER A 87 -41.78 -33.42 13.20
N GLY A 88 -41.74 -33.45 11.84
CA GLY A 88 -42.96 -33.30 11.01
C GLY A 88 -42.91 -32.47 9.70
N SER A 89 -42.77 -33.16 8.55
CA SER A 89 -43.44 -32.94 7.24
C SER A 89 -43.16 -31.74 6.28
N SER A 90 -42.67 -32.11 5.08
CA SER A 90 -43.05 -31.70 3.69
C SER A 90 -42.95 -30.24 3.18
N ASN A 91 -42.03 -29.98 2.24
CA ASN A 91 -42.30 -29.70 0.80
C ASN A 91 -41.09 -29.03 0.08
N GLN A 92 -41.00 -29.31 -1.22
CA GLN A 92 -40.03 -28.79 -2.20
C GLN A 92 -40.12 -27.26 -2.37
N ALA A 93 -38.99 -26.62 -2.69
CA ALA A 93 -38.77 -25.78 -3.89
C ALA A 93 -37.51 -24.91 -3.76
N ASP A 94 -36.83 -24.76 -4.89
CA ASP A 94 -35.71 -23.86 -5.17
C ASP A 94 -35.94 -22.41 -4.70
N ASN A 95 -34.87 -21.75 -4.25
CA ASN A 95 -34.47 -20.43 -4.76
C ASN A 95 -33.09 -20.02 -4.21
N LEU A 96 -32.20 -19.69 -5.14
CA LEU A 96 -30.96 -18.95 -4.95
C LEU A 96 -31.29 -17.51 -4.52
N GLU A 97 -30.75 -17.03 -3.40
CA GLU A 97 -30.46 -15.60 -3.26
C GLU A 97 -29.26 -15.36 -2.36
N SER A 98 -28.21 -14.80 -2.98
CA SER A 98 -26.98 -14.34 -2.36
C SER A 98 -27.24 -13.03 -1.60
N PRO A 99 -26.89 -12.90 -0.30
CA PRO A 99 -27.01 -11.62 0.38
C PRO A 99 -25.87 -10.67 -0.02
N TYR A 100 -26.22 -9.74 -0.91
CA TYR A 100 -25.49 -8.49 -1.14
C TYR A 100 -25.33 -7.73 0.20
N ILE A 101 -24.09 -7.46 0.61
CA ILE A 101 -23.82 -6.60 1.78
C ILE A 101 -23.54 -5.15 1.30
N PRO A 102 -24.24 -4.14 1.85
CA PRO A 102 -24.10 -2.75 1.42
C PRO A 102 -22.74 -2.14 1.77
N GLU A 103 -22.30 -1.22 0.92
CA GLU A 103 -21.16 -0.32 1.14
C GLU A 103 -21.26 0.41 2.49
N SER A 104 -20.43 -0.02 3.44
CA SER A 104 -20.18 0.73 4.66
C SER A 104 -19.13 1.80 4.37
N GLN A 105 -19.55 3.05 4.49
CA GLN A 105 -18.72 4.24 4.41
C GLN A 105 -17.56 4.13 5.41
N ASN A 106 -16.35 4.00 4.86
CA ASN A 106 -15.12 4.02 5.64
C ASN A 106 -14.92 5.42 6.25
N ASN A 107 -15.35 5.58 7.50
CA ASN A 107 -14.88 6.64 8.36
C ASN A 107 -13.36 6.46 8.57
N LEU A 108 -12.59 7.20 7.80
CA LEU A 108 -11.14 7.28 7.93
C LEU A 108 -10.82 7.98 9.26
N VAL A 109 -10.67 7.21 10.33
CA VAL A 109 -10.04 7.69 11.56
C VAL A 109 -8.60 8.07 11.20
N LYS A 110 -8.40 9.36 10.91
CA LYS A 110 -7.08 9.95 10.68
C LYS A 110 -6.31 9.86 11.99
N VAL A 111 -5.44 8.87 12.10
CA VAL A 111 -4.39 8.87 13.13
C VAL A 111 -3.60 10.18 12.93
N PRO A 112 -3.49 11.05 13.96
CA PRO A 112 -2.82 12.33 13.80
C PRO A 112 -1.35 12.08 13.48
N LYS A 113 -0.95 12.41 12.25
CA LYS A 113 0.46 12.50 11.87
C LYS A 113 1.11 13.48 12.85
N LYS A 114 2.17 13.03 13.54
CA LYS A 114 2.98 13.93 14.37
C LYS A 114 3.38 15.11 13.49
N LYS A 115 2.87 16.31 13.79
CA LYS A 115 3.30 17.53 13.12
C LYS A 115 4.80 17.63 13.39
N HIS A 116 5.63 17.54 12.35
CA HIS A 116 7.02 17.93 12.48
C HIS A 116 7.00 19.40 12.90
N LYS A 117 7.59 19.73 14.05
CA LYS A 117 7.70 21.12 14.47
C LYS A 117 8.50 21.85 13.39
N GLN A 118 7.86 22.83 12.75
CA GLN A 118 8.47 23.69 11.75
C GLN A 118 9.48 24.61 12.46
N THR A 119 10.66 24.77 11.87
CA THR A 119 11.65 25.76 12.32
C THR A 119 11.02 27.14 12.25
N THR A 120 11.13 27.94 13.31
CA THR A 120 10.64 29.33 13.28
C THR A 120 11.56 30.20 12.42
N PRO A 121 11.08 31.31 11.83
CA PRO A 121 11.92 32.17 10.99
C PRO A 121 13.15 32.73 11.74
N GLU A 122 13.05 32.92 13.05
CA GLU A 122 14.17 33.33 13.90
C GLU A 122 15.23 32.22 14.03
N GLU A 123 14.79 30.96 14.22
CA GLU A 123 15.68 29.80 14.24
C GLU A 123 16.32 29.56 12.87
N GLU A 124 15.62 29.87 11.77
CA GLU A 124 16.19 29.80 10.42
C GLU A 124 17.36 30.77 10.25
N LYS A 125 17.20 32.03 10.65
CA LYS A 125 18.25 33.05 10.60
C LYS A 125 19.49 32.68 11.42
N ILE A 126 19.31 32.10 12.60
CA ILE A 126 20.43 31.64 13.45
C ILE A 126 21.18 30.49 12.76
N LEU A 127 20.46 29.59 12.10
CA LEU A 127 21.08 28.46 11.42
C LEU A 127 21.75 28.83 10.08
N GLU A 128 21.39 29.96 9.46
CA GLU A 128 22.09 30.49 8.29
C GLU A 128 23.54 30.87 8.59
N GLU A 129 23.85 31.26 9.82
CA GLU A 129 25.22 31.55 10.25
C GLU A 129 26.15 30.33 10.09
N LEU A 130 25.60 29.11 10.04
CA LEU A 130 26.38 27.88 9.81
C LEU A 130 26.76 27.64 8.35
N LEU A 131 26.19 28.38 7.39
CA LEU A 131 26.57 28.26 5.98
C LEU A 131 27.99 28.75 5.71
N VAL A 132 28.61 29.47 6.67
CA VAL A 132 30.03 29.86 6.61
C VAL A 132 30.95 28.64 6.56
N TYR A 133 30.55 27.53 7.20
CA TYR A 133 31.31 26.29 7.21
C TYR A 133 30.99 25.45 5.97
N LYS A 134 31.94 25.39 5.02
CA LYS A 134 31.78 24.70 3.74
C LYS A 134 32.07 23.20 3.78
N GLU A 135 33.07 22.77 4.55
CA GLU A 135 33.55 21.38 4.51
C GLU A 135 33.15 20.61 5.77
N GLU A 136 33.56 21.10 6.94
CA GLU A 136 33.24 20.49 8.22
C GLU A 136 32.62 21.49 9.19
N LEU A 137 31.62 21.02 9.93
CA LEU A 137 30.93 21.79 10.95
C LEU A 137 31.54 21.45 12.32
N PRO A 138 32.38 22.32 12.92
CA PRO A 138 33.04 22.01 14.18
C PRO A 138 32.02 21.95 15.33
N ASP A 139 32.22 21.01 16.25
CA ASP A 139 31.30 20.81 17.39
C ASP A 139 31.24 22.05 18.31
N SER A 140 32.27 22.91 18.31
CA SER A 140 32.27 24.20 19.02
C SER A 140 31.20 25.15 18.48
N ALA A 141 31.13 25.35 17.16
CA ALA A 141 30.11 26.18 16.50
C ALA A 141 28.69 25.62 16.70
N ILE A 142 28.56 24.29 16.76
CA ILE A 142 27.27 23.65 17.05
C ILE A 142 26.81 23.96 18.48
N ASN A 143 27.72 23.91 19.46
CA ASN A 143 27.37 24.22 20.84
C ASN A 143 27.02 25.70 21.01
N GLU A 144 27.72 26.60 20.30
CA GLU A 144 27.42 28.04 20.28
C GLU A 144 26.03 28.32 19.73
N ILE A 145 25.63 27.67 18.64
CA ILE A 145 24.29 27.85 18.07
C ILE A 145 23.22 27.15 18.90
N LEU A 146 23.53 26.02 19.52
CA LEU A 146 22.61 25.38 20.45
C LEU A 146 22.29 26.26 21.66
N SER A 147 23.21 27.14 22.09
CA SER A 147 22.92 28.08 23.19
C SER A 147 21.97 29.21 22.77
N ARG A 148 21.95 29.55 21.47
CA ARG A 148 21.07 30.58 20.88
C ARG A 148 19.72 30.03 20.41
N LEU A 149 19.63 28.72 20.20
CA LEU A 149 18.41 28.03 19.78
C LEU A 149 17.51 27.64 20.96
N SER A 150 16.24 27.35 20.66
CA SER A 150 15.31 26.84 21.65
C SER A 150 15.75 25.47 22.20
N SER A 151 15.33 25.14 23.42
CA SER A 151 15.66 23.86 24.11
C SER A 151 15.22 22.59 23.36
N ASN A 152 14.46 22.74 22.28
CA ASN A 152 14.01 21.67 21.42
C ASN A 152 15.08 21.22 20.40
N TRP A 153 16.19 21.95 20.28
CA TRP A 153 17.29 21.63 19.38
C TRP A 153 18.33 20.73 20.04
N ASN A 154 18.86 19.79 19.26
CA ASN A 154 19.96 18.94 19.66
C ASN A 154 21.04 18.94 18.57
N LYS A 155 22.26 18.51 18.91
CA LYS A 155 23.39 18.50 17.97
C LYS A 155 23.06 17.80 16.64
N ALA A 156 22.29 16.71 16.70
CA ALA A 156 21.87 15.96 15.52
C ALA A 156 20.94 16.75 14.60
N LYS A 157 19.95 17.48 15.14
CA LYS A 157 19.04 18.36 14.39
C LYS A 157 19.80 19.51 13.74
N VAL A 158 20.76 20.11 14.44
CA VAL A 158 21.62 21.17 13.88
C VAL A 158 22.46 20.63 12.72
N LYS A 159 23.13 19.48 12.88
CA LYS A 159 23.89 18.81 11.80
C LYS A 159 23.01 18.46 10.61
N ALA A 160 21.80 17.93 10.85
CA ALA A 160 20.86 17.59 9.79
C ALA A 160 20.36 18.84 9.03
N ALA A 161 20.04 19.91 9.76
CA ALA A 161 19.60 21.18 9.17
C ALA A 161 20.71 21.85 8.35
N TRP A 162 21.96 21.82 8.83
CA TRP A 162 23.12 22.30 8.07
C TRP A 162 23.34 21.49 6.78
N LYS A 163 23.29 20.15 6.83
CA LYS A 163 23.43 19.30 5.64
C LYS A 163 22.34 19.58 4.59
N TYR A 164 21.09 19.70 5.03
CA TYR A 164 19.97 20.01 4.13
C TYR A 164 20.13 21.37 3.44
N ARG A 165 20.60 22.39 4.17
CA ARG A 165 20.88 23.71 3.59
C ARG A 165 22.05 23.67 2.63
N LYS A 166 23.13 22.96 2.96
CA LYS A 166 24.28 22.78 2.08
C LYS A 166 23.89 22.13 0.75
N SER A 167 23.02 21.13 0.76
CA SER A 167 22.49 20.52 -0.48
C SER A 167 21.59 21.47 -1.27
N LYS A 168 20.83 22.34 -0.60
CA LYS A 168 19.94 23.32 -1.24
C LYS A 168 20.66 24.50 -1.90
N VAL A 169 21.85 24.87 -1.40
CA VAL A 169 22.66 25.99 -1.94
C VAL A 169 23.57 25.53 -3.08
N SER A 170 23.81 24.22 -3.22
CA SER A 170 24.65 23.66 -4.29
C SER A 170 23.87 23.29 -5.57
N GLU A 171 22.55 23.48 -5.56
CA GLU A 171 21.60 23.19 -6.64
C GLU A 171 21.14 24.50 -7.28
#